data_AF-A1S944-F1
#
_entry.id   AF-A1S944-F1
#
_cell.length_a   1.000
_cell.length_b   1.000
_cell.length_c   1.000
_cell.angle_alpha   90.00
_cell.angle_beta   90.00
_cell.angle_gamma   90.00
#
_symmetry.space_group_name_H-M   'P 1'
#
loop_
_entity.id
_entity.type
_entity.pdbx_description
1 polymer ?
#
loop_
_entity_poly.entity_id
_entity_poly.type
_entity_poly.pdbx_seq_one_letter_code
_entity_poly.pdbx_strand_id
1 'polypeptide(L)'
;MMAKHIIIITGLLIVMLMLPRTARADNGIIESFEVVPVYCVVEQGQHCQGEFSFQWQLHTESDFCIFRRAQEYPLYCGSSPLRGEITLAIDVPIEHEFMMVASDSHAVAKVQLLELGVDVRRTRRHLWSVF
;
A
#
# COMPACT_ATOMS: atom_id res chain seq x y z
N MET A 1 -42.91 35.76 -17.79
CA MET A 1 -42.72 34.29 -17.72
C MET A 1 -41.31 33.85 -17.31
N MET A 2 -40.25 34.66 -17.51
CA MET A 2 -38.85 34.27 -17.21
C MET A 2 -38.49 34.19 -15.70
N ALA A 3 -39.10 35.03 -14.85
CA ALA A 3 -38.80 35.06 -13.41
C ALA A 3 -39.20 33.77 -12.66
N LYS A 4 -40.22 33.05 -13.15
CA LYS A 4 -40.71 31.80 -12.55
C LYS A 4 -39.71 30.65 -12.74
N HIS A 5 -39.01 30.61 -13.86
CA HIS A 5 -37.99 29.59 -14.13
C HIS A 5 -36.72 29.79 -13.29
N ILE A 6 -36.33 31.03 -13.02
CA ILE A 6 -35.14 31.35 -12.20
C ILE A 6 -35.33 30.86 -10.76
N ILE A 7 -36.52 31.05 -10.17
CA ILE A 7 -36.84 30.61 -8.80
C ILE A 7 -36.86 29.08 -8.69
N ILE A 8 -37.35 28.38 -9.71
CA ILE A 8 -37.38 26.91 -9.72
C ILE A 8 -35.96 26.32 -9.82
N ILE A 9 -35.10 26.92 -10.67
CA ILE A 9 -33.72 26.46 -10.85
C ILE A 9 -32.87 26.69 -9.59
N THR A 10 -33.05 27.83 -8.91
CA THR A 10 -32.34 28.09 -7.64
C THR A 10 -32.83 27.18 -6.51
N GLY A 11 -34.12 26.88 -6.44
CA GLY A 11 -34.66 25.93 -5.47
C GLY A 11 -34.12 24.51 -5.64
N LEU A 12 -33.98 24.04 -6.90
CA LEU A 12 -33.44 22.71 -7.20
C LEU A 12 -31.96 22.59 -6.81
N LEU A 13 -31.18 23.65 -6.98
CA LEU A 13 -29.75 23.67 -6.66
C LEU A 13 -29.49 23.55 -5.15
N ILE A 14 -30.36 24.14 -4.32
CA ILE A 14 -30.24 24.11 -2.86
C ILE A 14 -30.58 22.71 -2.31
N VAL A 15 -31.55 22.01 -2.91
CA VAL A 15 -31.93 20.65 -2.52
C VAL A 15 -30.81 19.64 -2.78
N MET A 16 -30.01 19.85 -3.82
CA MET A 16 -28.89 18.95 -4.16
C MET A 16 -27.67 19.11 -3.23
N LEU A 17 -27.60 20.18 -2.44
CA LEU A 17 -26.57 20.40 -1.43
C LEU A 17 -26.88 19.74 -0.07
N MET A 18 -28.13 19.30 0.14
CA MET A 18 -28.56 18.67 1.39
C MET A 18 -28.46 17.14 1.36
N LEU A 19 -27.86 16.54 0.33
CA LEU A 19 -27.60 15.11 0.36
C LEU A 19 -26.56 14.80 1.46
N PRO A 20 -26.87 13.87 2.38
CA PRO A 20 -25.92 13.48 3.40
C PRO A 20 -24.69 12.86 2.72
N ARG A 21 -23.52 13.45 2.97
CA ARG A 21 -22.25 12.85 2.59
C ARG A 21 -21.96 11.72 3.57
N THR A 22 -22.28 10.48 3.19
CA THR A 22 -21.82 9.31 3.93
C THR A 22 -20.33 9.12 3.66
N ALA A 23 -19.48 9.75 4.48
CA ALA A 23 -18.08 9.40 4.54
C ALA A 23 -17.99 8.06 5.29
N ARG A 24 -17.72 6.97 4.56
CA ARG A 24 -17.44 5.66 5.17
C ARG A 24 -15.99 5.72 5.64
N ALA A 25 -15.78 5.84 6.95
CA ALA A 25 -14.48 5.57 7.52
C ALA A 25 -14.20 4.08 7.35
N ASP A 26 -13.19 3.75 6.56
CA ASP A 26 -12.71 2.38 6.40
C ASP A 26 -11.93 2.00 7.67
N ASN A 27 -12.66 1.59 8.71
CA ASN A 27 -12.07 0.97 9.89
C ASN A 27 -11.72 -0.48 9.54
N GLY A 28 -10.73 -0.65 8.66
CA GLY A 28 -10.18 -1.96 8.33
C GLY A 28 -9.64 -2.65 9.58
N ILE A 29 -9.61 -3.98 9.60
CA ILE A 29 -9.12 -4.73 10.77
C ILE A 29 -7.59 -4.71 10.87
N ILE A 30 -6.89 -4.33 9.80
CA ILE A 30 -5.43 -4.19 9.79
C ILE A 30 -5.06 -2.78 10.29
N GLU A 31 -4.36 -2.72 11.41
CA GLU A 31 -3.82 -1.47 11.99
C GLU A 31 -2.49 -1.10 11.34
N SER A 32 -1.59 -2.08 11.16
CA SER A 32 -0.33 -1.88 10.46
C SER A 32 0.12 -3.16 9.73
N PHE A 33 0.84 -2.96 8.63
CA PHE A 33 1.51 -4.02 7.87
C PHE A 33 2.80 -3.48 7.29
N GLU A 34 3.92 -4.10 7.65
CA GLU A 34 5.27 -3.66 7.30
C GLU A 34 6.10 -4.82 6.77
N VAL A 35 7.08 -4.48 5.91
CA VAL A 35 8.02 -5.44 5.33
C VAL A 35 9.44 -4.94 5.56
N VAL A 36 10.28 -5.80 6.12
CA VAL A 36 11.68 -5.53 6.44
C VAL A 36 12.56 -6.56 5.72
N PRO A 37 13.55 -6.14 4.92
CA PRO A 37 13.94 -4.76 4.66
C PRO A 37 13.02 -4.04 3.66
N VAL A 38 12.88 -2.71 3.81
CA VAL A 38 12.18 -1.84 2.85
C VAL A 38 12.97 -1.65 1.56
N TYR A 39 14.30 -1.75 1.65
CA TYR A 39 15.21 -1.64 0.51
C TYR A 39 15.93 -2.96 0.27
N CYS A 40 15.92 -3.42 -0.97
CA CYS A 40 16.74 -4.53 -1.40
C CYS A 40 17.88 -4.00 -2.28
N VAL A 41 19.12 -4.25 -1.87
CA VAL A 41 20.31 -3.75 -2.56
C VAL A 41 20.88 -4.87 -3.42
N VAL A 42 20.93 -4.66 -4.74
CA VAL A 42 21.40 -5.67 -5.70
C VAL A 42 22.48 -5.10 -6.63
N GLU A 43 23.31 -5.97 -7.18
CA GLU A 43 24.15 -5.61 -8.33
C GLU A 43 23.29 -5.47 -9.60
N GLN A 44 23.77 -4.71 -10.59
CA GLN A 44 23.01 -4.48 -11.84
C GLN A 44 22.60 -5.80 -12.50
N GLY A 45 21.29 -5.95 -12.77
CA GLY A 45 20.73 -7.12 -13.43
C GLY A 45 20.62 -8.37 -12.55
N GLN A 46 20.90 -8.27 -11.24
CA GLN A 46 20.67 -9.36 -10.29
C GLN A 46 19.28 -9.29 -9.67
N HIS A 47 18.78 -10.45 -9.25
CA HIS A 47 17.53 -10.54 -8.50
C HIS A 47 17.75 -10.15 -7.03
N CYS A 48 16.72 -9.58 -6.44
CA CYS A 48 16.64 -9.43 -5.01
C CYS A 48 16.26 -10.78 -4.39
N GLN A 49 17.28 -11.42 -3.80
CA GLN A 49 17.14 -12.69 -3.09
C GLN A 49 17.50 -12.47 -1.62
N GLY A 50 16.58 -12.78 -0.72
CA GLY A 50 16.83 -12.60 0.70
C GLY A 50 15.67 -13.01 1.59
N GLU A 51 15.91 -12.86 2.89
CA GLU A 51 14.89 -13.04 3.92
C GLU A 51 14.16 -11.72 4.15
N PHE A 52 12.83 -11.77 4.03
CA PHE A 52 11.94 -10.65 4.28
C PHE A 52 11.06 -10.98 5.46
N SER A 53 11.13 -10.16 6.50
CA SER A 53 10.22 -10.19 7.63
C SER A 53 8.98 -9.37 7.32
N PHE A 54 7.82 -9.98 7.50
CA PHE A 54 6.52 -9.36 7.40
C PHE A 54 5.97 -9.21 8.80
N GLN A 55 5.66 -7.98 9.18
CA GLN A 55 5.15 -7.64 10.51
C GLN A 55 3.75 -7.05 10.38
N TRP A 56 2.85 -7.44 11.26
CA TRP A 56 1.47 -6.94 11.24
C TRP A 56 0.93 -6.66 12.63
N GLN A 57 -0.04 -5.75 12.65
CA GLN A 57 -0.93 -5.50 13.78
C GLN A 57 -2.36 -5.45 13.28
N LEU A 58 -3.24 -6.18 13.95
CA LEU A 58 -4.67 -6.23 13.71
C LEU A 58 -5.42 -5.64 14.92
N HIS A 59 -6.55 -5.01 14.67
CA HIS A 59 -7.48 -4.58 15.70
C HIS A 59 -8.24 -5.76 16.32
N THR A 60 -8.43 -6.84 15.56
CA THR A 60 -9.12 -8.06 15.97
C THR A 60 -8.40 -9.27 15.38
N GLU A 61 -8.35 -10.38 16.13
CA GLU A 61 -7.84 -11.65 15.61
C GLU A 61 -8.63 -12.08 14.38
N SER A 62 -7.91 -12.45 13.32
CA SER A 62 -8.50 -12.87 12.06
C SER A 62 -7.51 -13.70 11.24
N ASP A 63 -8.07 -14.46 10.30
CA ASP A 63 -7.30 -15.12 9.27
C ASP A 63 -6.81 -14.09 8.25
N PHE A 64 -5.58 -14.27 7.78
CA PHE A 64 -4.96 -13.37 6.83
C PHE A 64 -4.09 -14.14 5.84
N CYS A 65 -3.88 -13.52 4.69
CA CYS A 65 -2.96 -14.01 3.67
C CYS A 65 -2.08 -12.86 3.17
N ILE A 66 -0.80 -13.15 2.94
CA ILE A 66 0.18 -12.27 2.35
C ILE A 66 0.38 -12.68 0.90
N PHE A 67 0.26 -11.72 -0.01
CA PHE A 67 0.41 -11.89 -1.44
C PHE A 67 1.53 -11.02 -1.97
N ARG A 68 2.13 -11.44 -3.07
CA ARG A 68 2.87 -10.54 -3.94
C ARG A 68 1.88 -9.87 -4.90
N ARG A 69 1.97 -8.55 -5.09
CA ARG A 69 1.11 -7.83 -6.03
C ARG A 69 1.22 -8.47 -7.42
N ALA A 70 0.07 -8.69 -8.06
CA ALA A 70 -0.09 -9.38 -9.34
C ALA A 70 0.18 -10.90 -9.36
N GLN A 71 0.34 -11.55 -8.19
CA GLN A 71 0.31 -13.01 -8.08
C GLN A 71 -1.02 -13.46 -7.47
N GLU A 72 -1.62 -14.51 -8.04
CA GLU A 72 -2.87 -15.09 -7.53
C GLU A 72 -2.65 -15.96 -6.28
N TYR A 73 -1.46 -16.53 -6.12
CA TYR A 73 -1.16 -17.43 -5.02
C TYR A 73 -0.60 -16.67 -3.80
N PRO A 74 -1.08 -16.97 -2.58
CA PRO A 74 -0.53 -16.39 -1.38
C PRO A 74 0.88 -16.92 -1.13
N LEU A 75 1.76 -16.04 -0.67
CA LEU A 75 3.08 -16.41 -0.15
C LEU A 75 2.95 -17.13 1.20
N TYR A 76 1.98 -16.68 1.99
CA TYR A 76 1.70 -17.22 3.32
C TYR A 76 0.24 -16.93 3.69
N CYS A 77 -0.41 -17.88 4.35
CA CYS A 77 -1.68 -17.67 5.04
C CYS A 77 -1.55 -18.19 6.46
N GLY A 78 -2.15 -17.48 7.41
CA GLY A 78 -2.13 -17.85 8.81
C GLY A 78 -3.38 -17.39 9.53
N SER A 79 -3.62 -17.99 10.69
CA SER A 79 -4.59 -17.51 11.67
C SER A 79 -3.78 -16.81 12.75
N SER A 80 -3.78 -15.48 12.76
CA SER A 80 -2.83 -14.72 13.57
C SER A 80 -3.41 -14.14 14.85
N PRO A 81 -2.60 -14.05 15.91
CA PRO A 81 -2.86 -13.14 17.01
C PRO A 81 -2.84 -11.69 16.52
N LEU A 82 -3.33 -10.77 17.37
CA LEU A 82 -3.39 -9.32 17.10
C LEU A 82 -2.07 -8.70 16.59
N ARG A 83 -0.92 -9.32 16.86
CA ARG A 83 0.38 -8.91 16.31
C ARG A 83 1.22 -10.13 15.98
N GLY A 84 1.96 -10.08 14.89
CA GLY A 84 2.86 -11.17 14.54
C GLY A 84 3.93 -10.78 13.54
N GLU A 85 4.83 -11.74 13.33
CA GLU A 85 5.96 -11.64 12.43
C GLU A 85 6.17 -12.99 11.75
N ILE A 86 6.44 -12.97 10.43
CA ILE A 86 6.89 -14.15 9.68
C ILE A 86 8.04 -13.75 8.77
N THR A 87 9.10 -14.55 8.75
CA THR A 87 10.20 -14.37 7.80
C THR A 87 10.04 -15.35 6.65
N LEU A 88 10.05 -14.84 5.42
CA LEU A 88 9.96 -15.64 4.20
C LEU A 88 11.19 -15.37 3.32
N ALA A 89 11.72 -16.44 2.71
CA ALA A 89 12.73 -16.32 1.67
C ALA A 89 12.05 -15.90 0.35
N ILE A 90 12.43 -14.74 -0.18
CA ILE A 90 11.84 -14.15 -1.36
C ILE A 90 12.91 -13.99 -2.45
N ASP A 91 12.58 -14.43 -3.65
CA ASP A 91 13.32 -14.15 -4.89
C ASP A 91 12.43 -13.30 -5.81
N VAL A 92 12.91 -12.11 -6.13
CA VAL A 92 12.23 -11.14 -7.00
C VAL A 92 13.16 -10.41 -7.96
N PRO A 93 12.82 -10.28 -9.25
CA PRO A 93 13.68 -9.62 -10.23
C PRO A 93 13.59 -8.08 -10.25
N ILE A 94 12.53 -7.46 -9.72
CA ILE A 94 12.28 -6.00 -9.79
C ILE A 94 11.70 -5.45 -8.48
N GLU A 95 11.32 -4.16 -8.40
CA GLU A 95 10.53 -3.63 -7.27
C GLU A 95 9.23 -4.41 -7.10
N HIS A 96 8.86 -4.75 -5.86
CA HIS A 96 7.59 -5.42 -5.58
C HIS A 96 6.84 -4.80 -4.41
N GLU A 97 5.53 -4.91 -4.52
CA GLU A 97 4.60 -4.62 -3.45
C GLU A 97 4.04 -5.93 -2.91
N PHE A 98 3.92 -5.99 -1.60
CA PHE A 98 3.26 -7.06 -0.88
C PHE A 98 1.94 -6.55 -0.34
N MET A 99 0.93 -7.40 -0.36
CA MET A 99 -0.40 -7.09 0.13
C MET A 99 -0.77 -8.10 1.20
N MET A 100 -1.18 -7.62 2.37
CA MET A 100 -1.88 -8.42 3.35
C MET A 100 -3.38 -8.23 3.15
N VAL A 101 -4.12 -9.34 3.09
CA VAL A 101 -5.58 -9.34 3.05
C VAL A 101 -6.07 -10.07 4.30
N ALA A 102 -6.91 -9.40 5.09
CA ALA A 102 -7.52 -9.96 6.28
C ALA A 102 -9.00 -9.56 6.32
N SER A 103 -9.89 -10.55 6.29
CA SER A 103 -11.33 -10.38 6.09
C SER A 103 -11.63 -9.48 4.87
N ASP A 104 -12.28 -8.33 5.06
CA ASP A 104 -12.60 -7.35 4.01
C ASP A 104 -11.58 -6.20 3.91
N SER A 105 -10.55 -6.21 4.75
CA SER A 105 -9.51 -5.18 4.78
C SER A 105 -8.24 -5.66 4.08
N HIS A 106 -7.54 -4.73 3.47
CA HIS A 106 -6.23 -5.00 2.88
C HIS A 106 -5.25 -3.88 3.22
N ALA A 107 -3.99 -4.26 3.38
CA ALA A 107 -2.89 -3.33 3.60
C ALA A 107 -1.76 -3.66 2.62
N VAL A 108 -1.02 -2.63 2.21
CA VAL A 108 0.04 -2.76 1.20
C VAL A 108 1.35 -2.25 1.79
N ALA A 109 2.40 -3.05 1.65
CA ALA A 109 3.76 -2.69 2.00
C ALA A 109 4.64 -2.82 0.74
N LYS A 110 5.48 -1.81 0.49
CA LYS A 110 6.34 -1.76 -0.71
C LYS A 110 7.80 -1.99 -0.36
N VAL A 111 8.46 -2.85 -1.14
CA VAL A 111 9.91 -3.00 -1.13
C VAL A 111 10.47 -2.34 -2.39
N GLN A 112 11.45 -1.45 -2.19
CA GLN A 112 12.16 -0.73 -3.24
C GLN A 112 13.48 -1.43 -3.57
N LEU A 113 13.83 -1.48 -4.85
CA LEU A 113 15.07 -2.06 -5.35
C LEU A 113 16.10 -0.94 -5.52
N LEU A 114 17.29 -1.11 -4.95
CA LEU A 114 18.41 -0.20 -5.12
C LEU A 114 19.53 -0.91 -5.87
N GLU A 115 19.89 -0.38 -7.04
CA GLU A 115 20.97 -0.96 -7.85
C GLU A 115 22.32 -0.33 -7.53
N LEU A 116 23.27 -1.14 -7.09
CA LEU A 116 24.64 -0.74 -6.83
C LEU A 116 25.27 -0.17 -8.12
N GLY A 117 25.76 1.07 -8.04
CA GLY A 117 26.46 1.76 -9.13
C GLY A 117 25.58 2.65 -10.02
N VAL A 118 24.27 2.41 -10.16
CA VAL A 118 23.35 3.32 -10.88
C VAL A 118 22.84 4.42 -9.95
N ASP A 119 22.23 4.04 -8.83
CA ASP A 119 21.54 4.98 -7.94
C ASP A 119 22.50 5.86 -7.14
N VAL A 120 23.68 5.32 -6.82
CA VAL A 120 24.79 6.11 -6.25
C VAL A 120 25.24 7.21 -7.22
N ARG A 121 25.26 6.94 -8.53
CA ARG A 121 25.63 7.92 -9.56
C ARG A 121 24.54 8.97 -9.78
N ARG A 122 23.25 8.59 -9.73
CA ARG A 122 22.12 9.53 -9.82
C ARG A 122 22.11 10.51 -8.66
N THR A 123 22.29 10.03 -7.43
CA THR A 123 22.33 10.88 -6.21
C THR A 123 23.41 11.97 -6.32
N ARG A 124 24.58 11.66 -6.87
CA ARG A 124 25.67 12.65 -7.03
C ARG A 124 25.40 13.73 -8.07
N ARG A 125 24.51 13.51 -9.04
CA ARG A 125 24.21 14.51 -10.09
C ARG A 125 23.34 15.68 -9.59
N HIS A 126 22.68 15.53 -8.45
CA HIS A 126 21.82 16.55 -7.84
C HIS A 126 22.54 17.49 -6.86
N LEU A 127 23.87 17.40 -6.73
CA LEU A 127 24.64 18.23 -5.79
C LEU A 127 25.25 19.51 -6.42
N TRP A 128 25.01 19.79 -7.70
CA TRP A 128 25.55 20.96 -8.41
C TRP A 128 24.51 22.07 -8.67
N SER A 129 23.61 22.34 -7.72
CA SER A 129 22.70 23.50 -7.80
C SER A 129 22.78 24.40 -6.56
N VAL A 130 23.97 24.56 -5.97
CA VAL A 130 24.22 25.46 -4.82
C VAL A 130 25.24 26.55 -5.15
N PHE A 131 25.39 26.88 -6.43
CA PHE A 131 26.12 28.08 -6.87
C PHE A 131 25.21 28.97 -7.68
#